data_AF-A0A4R2KRL8-F1
#
_entry.id   AF-A0A4R2KRL8-F1
#
_cell.length_a   1.000
_cell.length_b   1.000
_cell.length_c   1.000
_cell.angle_alpha   90.00
_cell.angle_beta   90.00
_cell.angle_gamma   90.00
#
_symmetry.space_group_name_H-M   'P 1'
#
loop_
_entity.id
_entity.type
_entity.pdbx_description
1 polymer ?
#
loop_
_entity_poly.entity_id
_entity_poly.type
_entity_poly.pdbx_seq_one_letter_code
_entity_poly.pdbx_strand_id
1 'polypeptide(L)'
;MKKKFVASILCILLISGFMAGCGHQQAIDLKTGDYIQFGKYNDVPILWRVINIDGNGDPLLFSDKIISLKAFDAAGNYHSDECRKGNGSNYWKNSNIRQWLNSDEKANTINWIQNPPSKENMFDGYSPYENEQGFLADENFTVNERNIIKPIIHKSLLDNIDKDKKNGGERMLTLYSKIGSVVQNYDNVYYEMVEDNVFLLSVKELHDYVWKNRRILGKEYYIGKPTKEAVNHSPIKDIKLDAKYNWSYWLRTPSDAPTGPSFVRMVKNDGSIFDYFASFGGRGGIRPALSLNISSAIFQSGSGIKSDPYVAKGVSGEKEW
;
A
#
# COMPACT_ATOMS: atom_id res chain seq x y z
N MET A 1 -55.16 -63.33 -43.34
CA MET A 1 -54.39 -62.13 -43.77
C MET A 1 -55.27 -60.89 -43.66
N LYS A 2 -55.07 -60.05 -42.63
CA LYS A 2 -55.36 -58.61 -42.61
C LYS A 2 -54.74 -58.05 -41.32
N LYS A 3 -53.63 -57.33 -41.49
CA LYS A 3 -52.99 -56.46 -40.49
C LYS A 3 -53.71 -55.10 -40.50
N LYS A 4 -53.36 -54.28 -39.49
CA LYS A 4 -53.47 -52.81 -39.37
C LYS A 4 -54.66 -52.34 -38.55
N PHE A 5 -54.58 -51.40 -37.60
CA PHE A 5 -53.49 -50.53 -37.12
C PHE A 5 -54.00 -49.96 -35.78
N VAL A 6 -53.22 -50.02 -34.70
CA VAL A 6 -53.45 -49.17 -33.51
C VAL A 6 -52.18 -48.37 -33.31
N ALA A 7 -52.30 -47.06 -33.49
CA ALA A 7 -51.23 -46.11 -33.27
C ALA A 7 -51.14 -45.81 -31.76
N SER A 8 -49.95 -46.00 -31.18
CA SER A 8 -49.63 -45.50 -29.85
C SER A 8 -48.57 -44.41 -30.01
N ILE A 9 -48.97 -43.18 -29.67
CA ILE A 9 -48.11 -41.99 -29.62
C ILE A 9 -47.18 -42.15 -28.41
N LEU A 10 -45.87 -42.22 -28.66
CA LEU A 10 -44.83 -42.20 -27.64
C LEU A 10 -44.38 -40.75 -27.45
N CYS A 11 -44.78 -40.11 -26.35
CA CYS A 11 -44.21 -38.82 -25.93
C CYS A 11 -42.88 -39.09 -25.22
N ILE A 12 -41.75 -38.78 -25.87
CA ILE A 12 -40.43 -38.77 -25.26
C ILE A 12 -40.22 -37.40 -24.61
N LEU A 13 -40.30 -37.34 -23.28
CA LEU A 13 -39.89 -36.17 -22.50
C LEU A 13 -38.36 -36.15 -22.38
N LEU A 14 -37.72 -35.26 -23.14
CA LEU A 14 -36.31 -34.89 -22.95
C LEU A 14 -36.19 -34.04 -21.70
N ILE A 15 -35.84 -34.67 -20.57
CA ILE A 15 -35.40 -33.95 -19.37
C ILE A 15 -33.95 -33.53 -19.62
N SER A 16 -33.74 -32.33 -20.16
CA SER A 16 -32.44 -31.68 -20.16
C SER A 16 -32.09 -31.31 -18.72
N GLY A 17 -31.24 -32.12 -18.09
CA GLY A 17 -30.65 -31.81 -16.81
C GLY A 17 -29.84 -30.53 -16.92
N PHE A 18 -30.41 -29.43 -16.41
CA PHE A 18 -29.64 -28.25 -16.03
C PHE A 18 -28.74 -28.69 -14.88
N MET A 19 -27.51 -29.11 -15.20
CA MET A 19 -26.45 -29.15 -14.20
C MET A 19 -26.14 -27.71 -13.86
N ALA A 20 -26.75 -27.22 -12.78
CA ALA A 20 -26.23 -26.07 -12.07
C ALA A 20 -24.81 -26.46 -11.65
N GLY A 21 -23.83 -25.99 -12.41
CA GLY A 21 -22.44 -26.03 -11.99
C GLY A 21 -22.35 -25.23 -10.71
N CYS A 22 -22.37 -25.92 -9.56
CA CYS A 22 -21.83 -25.38 -8.33
C CYS A 22 -20.35 -25.19 -8.63
N GLY A 23 -19.99 -23.99 -9.10
CA GLY A 23 -18.61 -23.60 -9.31
C GLY A 23 -17.93 -23.68 -7.96
N HIS A 24 -17.25 -24.79 -7.70
CA HIS A 24 -16.34 -24.91 -6.58
C HIS A 24 -15.21 -23.92 -6.90
N GLN A 25 -15.25 -22.74 -6.28
CA GLN A 25 -14.18 -21.77 -6.42
C GLN A 25 -12.93 -22.44 -5.88
N GLN A 26 -12.01 -22.77 -6.78
CA GLN A 26 -10.78 -23.45 -6.41
C GLN A 26 -10.03 -22.55 -5.42
N ALA A 27 -9.73 -23.10 -4.24
CA ALA A 27 -8.91 -22.39 -3.26
C ALA A 27 -7.57 -22.06 -3.92
N ILE A 28 -7.24 -20.77 -4.04
CA ILE A 28 -5.97 -20.34 -4.60
C ILE A 28 -4.89 -20.47 -3.53
N ASP A 29 -3.86 -21.24 -3.85
CA ASP A 29 -2.64 -21.39 -3.06
C ASP A 29 -1.69 -20.23 -3.37
N LEU A 30 -1.97 -19.05 -2.80
CA LEU A 30 -1.13 -17.85 -2.97
C LEU A 30 0.27 -18.08 -2.40
N LYS A 31 1.28 -17.54 -3.09
CA LYS A 31 2.69 -17.64 -2.71
C LYS A 31 3.36 -16.27 -2.70
N THR A 32 4.39 -16.14 -1.86
CA THR A 32 5.29 -15.00 -1.95
C THR A 32 5.85 -14.90 -3.37
N GLY A 33 5.75 -13.72 -3.97
CA GLY A 33 6.14 -13.48 -5.37
C GLY A 33 4.97 -13.38 -6.34
N ASP A 34 3.80 -13.93 -6.00
CA ASP A 34 2.60 -13.84 -6.82
C ASP A 34 2.13 -12.40 -6.97
N TYR A 35 1.41 -12.16 -8.07
CA TYR A 35 0.86 -10.88 -8.45
C TYR A 35 -0.66 -10.89 -8.36
N ILE A 36 -1.20 -9.84 -7.75
CA ILE A 36 -2.64 -9.60 -7.58
C ILE A 36 -2.96 -8.22 -8.14
N GLN A 37 -4.07 -8.07 -8.85
CA GLN A 37 -4.55 -6.81 -9.39
C GLN A 37 -5.94 -6.51 -8.84
N PHE A 38 -6.08 -5.34 -8.20
CA PHE A 38 -7.35 -4.76 -7.76
C PHE A 38 -7.13 -3.30 -7.33
N GLY A 39 -8.20 -2.52 -7.32
CA GLY A 39 -8.14 -1.07 -7.19
C GLY A 39 -7.43 -0.42 -8.38
N LYS A 40 -7.54 0.90 -8.45
CA LYS A 40 -6.86 1.74 -9.43
C LYS A 40 -6.40 3.04 -8.80
N TYR A 41 -5.43 3.68 -9.43
CA TYR A 41 -5.02 5.04 -9.10
C TYR A 41 -4.54 5.74 -10.36
N ASN A 42 -4.92 7.01 -10.58
CA ASN A 42 -4.75 7.71 -11.86
C ASN A 42 -5.31 6.88 -13.04
N ASP A 43 -6.49 6.29 -12.85
CA ASP A 43 -7.22 5.45 -13.80
C ASP A 43 -6.51 4.19 -14.30
N VAL A 44 -5.39 3.80 -13.69
CA VAL A 44 -4.70 2.54 -14.00
C VAL A 44 -4.81 1.54 -12.86
N PRO A 45 -5.07 0.24 -13.16
CA PRO A 45 -5.11 -0.79 -12.15
C PRO A 45 -3.81 -0.87 -11.34
N ILE A 46 -3.93 -1.04 -10.03
CA ILE A 46 -2.77 -1.24 -9.18
C ILE A 46 -2.37 -2.71 -9.23
N LEU A 47 -1.11 -2.95 -9.57
CA LEU A 47 -0.49 -4.26 -9.48
C LEU A 47 0.20 -4.41 -8.12
N TRP A 48 -0.23 -5.41 -7.37
CA TRP A 48 0.28 -5.76 -6.06
C TRP A 48 1.11 -7.02 -6.14
N ARG A 49 2.12 -7.12 -5.28
CA ARG A 49 2.93 -8.32 -5.14
C ARG A 49 2.84 -8.85 -3.72
N VAL A 50 2.65 -10.15 -3.58
CA VAL A 50 2.70 -10.84 -2.29
C VAL A 50 4.14 -10.85 -1.80
N ILE A 51 4.41 -10.16 -0.69
CA ILE A 51 5.75 -10.08 -0.08
C ILE A 51 5.89 -10.96 1.16
N ASN A 52 4.76 -11.31 1.79
CA ASN A 52 4.69 -12.22 2.92
C ASN A 52 3.30 -12.85 2.99
N ILE A 53 3.19 -14.00 3.65
CA ILE A 53 1.93 -14.65 4.02
C ILE A 53 1.98 -14.87 5.53
N ASP A 54 0.96 -14.42 6.25
CA ASP A 54 0.91 -14.58 7.70
C ASP A 54 0.56 -16.03 8.12
N GLY A 55 0.56 -16.30 9.43
CA GLY A 55 0.27 -17.63 9.95
C GLY A 55 -1.15 -18.14 9.67
N ASN A 56 -2.07 -17.25 9.28
CA ASN A 56 -3.45 -17.57 8.92
C ASN A 56 -3.63 -17.73 7.40
N GLY A 57 -2.57 -17.52 6.61
CA GLY A 57 -2.63 -17.56 5.14
C GLY A 57 -2.98 -16.21 4.50
N ASP A 58 -3.12 -15.12 5.27
CA ASP A 58 -3.43 -13.81 4.72
C ASP A 58 -2.19 -13.16 4.09
N PRO A 59 -2.26 -12.71 2.83
CA PRO A 59 -1.10 -12.14 2.16
C PRO A 59 -0.90 -10.66 2.53
N LEU A 60 0.34 -10.32 2.85
CA LEU A 60 0.81 -8.94 2.86
C LEU A 60 1.24 -8.55 1.44
N LEU A 61 0.59 -7.53 0.92
CA LEU A 61 0.77 -7.01 -0.42
C LEU A 61 1.60 -5.74 -0.40
N PHE A 62 2.42 -5.57 -1.44
CA PHE A 62 3.18 -4.36 -1.70
C PHE A 62 3.00 -3.98 -3.16
N SER A 63 2.65 -2.74 -3.44
CA SER A 63 2.54 -2.24 -4.81
C SER A 63 3.85 -2.51 -5.58
N ASP A 64 3.74 -3.08 -6.79
CA ASP A 64 4.90 -3.46 -7.60
C ASP A 64 5.74 -2.23 -7.96
N LYS A 65 5.09 -1.07 -8.08
CA LYS A 65 5.69 0.21 -8.46
C LYS A 65 5.22 1.35 -7.57
N ILE A 66 5.98 2.45 -7.61
CA ILE A 66 5.59 3.74 -7.01
C ILE A 66 4.41 4.29 -7.81
N ILE A 67 3.27 4.52 -7.14
CA ILE A 67 2.00 4.90 -7.78
C ILE A 67 1.82 6.43 -7.90
N SER A 68 2.53 7.20 -7.08
CA SER A 68 2.46 8.66 -7.05
C SER A 68 3.69 9.23 -6.35
N LEU A 69 3.90 10.54 -6.47
CA LEU A 69 4.89 11.30 -5.70
C LEU A 69 4.17 12.26 -4.77
N LYS A 70 4.41 12.15 -3.47
CA LYS A 70 3.77 12.98 -2.43
C LYS A 70 4.72 13.22 -1.27
N ALA A 71 4.45 14.29 -0.52
CA ALA A 71 5.14 14.53 0.73
C ALA A 71 4.61 13.54 1.78
N PHE A 72 5.46 13.21 2.74
CA PHE A 72 5.05 12.42 3.88
C PHE A 72 4.11 13.22 4.81
N ASP A 73 4.49 14.45 5.14
CA ASP A 73 3.73 15.32 6.03
C ASP A 73 4.00 16.80 5.74
N ALA A 74 2.99 17.65 5.97
CA ALA A 74 3.03 19.07 5.70
C ALA A 74 3.76 19.85 6.80
N ALA A 75 4.55 20.83 6.37
CA ALA A 75 5.12 21.85 7.25
C ALA A 75 4.02 22.84 7.72
N GLY A 76 4.37 23.75 8.64
CA GLY A 76 3.48 24.84 9.06
C GLY A 76 3.17 24.89 10.55
N ASN A 77 2.43 25.92 10.96
CA ASN A 77 2.29 26.37 12.34
C ASN A 77 1.44 25.47 13.25
N TYR A 78 0.77 24.44 12.73
CA TYR A 78 0.18 23.41 13.60
C TYR A 78 1.25 22.70 14.44
N HIS A 79 2.47 22.57 13.91
CA HIS A 79 3.59 21.98 14.64
C HIS A 79 4.13 22.95 15.68
N SER A 80 4.41 22.47 16.89
CA SER A 80 5.04 23.27 17.94
C SER A 80 6.56 23.34 17.81
N ASP A 81 7.19 22.27 17.30
CA ASP A 81 8.62 22.16 17.07
C ASP A 81 9.05 22.92 15.81
N GLU A 82 10.13 23.71 15.90
CA GLU A 82 10.61 24.55 14.80
C GLU A 82 11.08 23.75 13.57
N CYS A 83 11.67 22.57 13.78
CA CYS A 83 12.07 21.72 12.65
C CYS A 83 10.82 21.25 11.89
N ARG A 84 9.80 20.78 12.62
CA ARG A 84 8.52 20.35 12.05
C ARG A 84 7.74 21.49 11.40
N LYS A 85 7.79 22.71 11.96
CA LYS A 85 7.20 23.89 11.32
C LYS A 85 7.79 24.17 9.94
N GLY A 86 9.09 23.96 9.76
CA GLY A 86 9.76 24.16 8.47
C GLY A 86 9.66 22.98 7.51
N ASN A 87 9.64 21.75 8.04
CA ASN A 87 9.94 20.54 7.25
C ASN A 87 8.92 19.39 7.40
N GLY A 88 7.81 19.62 8.10
CA GLY A 88 6.81 18.60 8.41
C GLY A 88 7.27 17.61 9.49
N SER A 89 6.39 16.70 9.88
CA SER A 89 6.64 15.73 10.95
C SER A 89 6.97 14.34 10.42
N ASN A 90 7.93 13.66 11.06
CA ASN A 90 8.20 12.23 10.82
C ASN A 90 7.26 11.28 11.58
N TYR A 91 6.26 11.82 12.28
CA TYR A 91 5.31 11.06 13.09
C TYR A 91 4.20 10.42 12.23
N TRP A 92 4.33 9.13 11.93
CA TRP A 92 3.43 8.38 11.03
C TRP A 92 1.94 8.55 11.36
N LYS A 93 1.54 8.39 12.62
CA LYS A 93 0.12 8.33 13.03
C LYS A 93 -0.69 9.56 12.61
N ASN A 94 -0.07 10.74 12.66
CA ASN A 94 -0.71 12.00 12.28
C ASN A 94 -0.29 12.50 10.90
N SER A 95 0.58 11.79 10.19
CA SER A 95 1.10 12.24 8.89
C SER A 95 -0.03 12.42 7.87
N ASN A 96 0.07 13.45 7.02
CA ASN A 96 -0.89 13.62 5.93
C ASN A 96 -0.92 12.39 5.00
N ILE A 97 0.22 11.76 4.71
CA ILE A 97 0.23 10.61 3.80
C ILE A 97 -0.55 9.41 4.37
N ARG A 98 -0.49 9.17 5.69
CA ARG A 98 -1.28 8.11 6.34
C ARG A 98 -2.77 8.41 6.26
N GLN A 99 -3.16 9.65 6.53
CA GLN A 99 -4.56 10.10 6.45
C GLN A 99 -5.10 9.89 5.02
N TRP A 100 -4.32 10.29 4.01
CA TRP A 100 -4.67 10.07 2.61
C TRP A 100 -4.80 8.57 2.27
N LEU A 101 -3.82 7.76 2.66
CA LEU A 101 -3.80 6.31 2.38
C LEU A 101 -5.00 5.55 2.97
N ASN A 102 -5.56 6.04 4.09
CA ASN A 102 -6.63 5.36 4.83
C ASN A 102 -8.00 6.03 4.68
N SER A 103 -8.12 7.03 3.80
CA SER A 103 -9.37 7.77 3.61
C SER A 103 -10.10 7.28 2.36
N ASP A 104 -11.43 7.11 2.49
CA ASP A 104 -12.37 6.91 1.38
C ASP A 104 -13.20 8.16 1.05
N GLU A 105 -12.81 9.29 1.62
CA GLU A 105 -13.43 10.60 1.41
C GLU A 105 -13.26 11.10 -0.03
N LYS A 106 -14.22 11.91 -0.46
CA LYS A 106 -14.19 12.56 -1.77
C LYS A 106 -13.15 13.67 -1.82
N ALA A 107 -12.86 14.13 -3.03
CA ALA A 107 -11.98 15.28 -3.23
C ALA A 107 -12.46 16.49 -2.40
N ASN A 108 -11.52 17.19 -1.76
CA ASN A 108 -11.75 18.35 -0.88
C ASN A 108 -12.50 18.08 0.43
N THR A 109 -12.73 16.81 0.84
CA THR A 109 -13.45 16.50 2.09
C THR A 109 -12.61 15.85 3.18
N ILE A 110 -11.34 15.51 2.91
CA ILE A 110 -10.42 14.98 3.93
C ILE A 110 -10.19 16.02 5.03
N ASN A 111 -10.55 15.68 6.26
CA ASN A 111 -10.28 16.52 7.43
C ASN A 111 -8.85 16.28 7.95
N TRP A 112 -7.91 17.11 7.49
CA TRP A 112 -6.50 17.01 7.87
C TRP A 112 -6.29 17.35 9.36
N ILE A 113 -5.73 16.41 10.12
CA ILE A 113 -5.41 16.59 11.55
C ILE A 113 -4.33 17.67 11.77
N GLN A 114 -3.38 17.76 10.83
CA GLN A 114 -2.25 18.71 10.87
C GLN A 114 -2.48 19.83 9.85
N ASN A 115 -1.45 20.63 9.55
CA ASN A 115 -1.50 21.51 8.39
C ASN A 115 -1.93 20.70 7.14
N PRO A 116 -2.80 21.24 6.27
CA PRO A 116 -3.15 20.57 5.03
C PRO A 116 -1.90 20.46 4.15
N PRO A 117 -1.76 19.41 3.33
CA PRO A 117 -0.65 19.24 2.40
C PRO A 117 -0.79 20.15 1.16
N SER A 118 -1.01 21.44 1.41
CA SER A 118 -1.17 22.50 0.42
C SER A 118 0.17 22.97 -0.11
N LYS A 119 0.13 23.69 -1.22
CA LYS A 119 1.33 24.24 -1.87
C LYS A 119 2.21 25.06 -0.89
N GLU A 120 1.61 25.81 0.01
CA GLU A 120 2.31 26.66 0.97
C GLU A 120 3.05 25.85 2.05
N ASN A 121 2.55 24.64 2.34
CA ASN A 121 3.08 23.78 3.39
C ASN A 121 4.01 22.68 2.85
N MET A 122 4.15 22.55 1.53
CA MET A 122 5.09 21.63 0.87
C MET A 122 6.42 22.31 0.60
N PHE A 123 7.51 21.55 0.71
CA PHE A 123 8.84 22.01 0.29
C PHE A 123 8.82 22.40 -1.20
N ASP A 124 9.21 23.64 -1.51
CA ASP A 124 9.13 24.27 -2.84
C ASP A 124 7.74 24.26 -3.50
N GLY A 125 6.68 23.98 -2.73
CA GLY A 125 5.31 23.88 -3.24
C GLY A 125 5.05 22.75 -4.22
N TYR A 126 5.88 21.69 -4.20
CA TYR A 126 5.72 20.56 -5.11
C TYR A 126 4.74 19.50 -4.60
N SER A 127 3.94 18.99 -5.54
CA SER A 127 3.00 17.88 -5.37
C SER A 127 2.03 18.04 -4.19
N PRO A 128 1.35 19.20 -4.06
CA PRO A 128 0.33 19.36 -3.04
C PRO A 128 -0.86 18.42 -3.34
N TYR A 129 -1.54 17.94 -2.30
CA TYR A 129 -2.62 16.95 -2.43
C TYR A 129 -3.76 17.17 -1.43
N GLU A 130 -3.90 18.39 -0.93
CA GLU A 130 -4.94 18.83 0.01
C GLU A 130 -6.36 18.69 -0.56
N ASN A 131 -6.48 18.80 -1.89
CA ASN A 131 -7.75 18.73 -2.63
C ASN A 131 -8.00 17.37 -3.26
N GLU A 132 -7.05 16.44 -3.19
CA GLU A 132 -7.23 15.08 -3.71
C GLU A 132 -8.23 14.30 -2.86
N GLN A 133 -8.96 13.39 -3.50
CA GLN A 133 -9.72 12.37 -2.79
C GLN A 133 -8.80 11.42 -2.03
N GLY A 134 -9.37 10.72 -1.05
CA GLY A 134 -8.66 9.69 -0.31
C GLY A 134 -8.18 8.55 -1.22
N PHE A 135 -7.12 7.86 -0.82
CA PHE A 135 -6.60 6.74 -1.60
C PHE A 135 -7.63 5.62 -1.75
N LEU A 136 -8.45 5.38 -0.72
CA LEU A 136 -9.50 4.35 -0.71
C LEU A 136 -10.85 4.86 -1.24
N ALA A 137 -10.91 6.09 -1.77
CA ALA A 137 -12.16 6.66 -2.29
C ALA A 137 -12.79 5.79 -3.39
N ASP A 138 -14.10 5.94 -3.60
CA ASP A 138 -14.90 5.13 -4.53
C ASP A 138 -14.38 5.13 -5.97
N GLU A 139 -13.70 6.19 -6.39
CA GLU A 139 -13.08 6.25 -7.70
C GLU A 139 -11.83 5.37 -7.81
N ASN A 140 -11.14 5.08 -6.71
CA ASN A 140 -9.93 4.24 -6.69
C ASN A 140 -10.25 2.79 -6.32
N PHE A 141 -11.16 2.56 -5.36
CA PHE A 141 -11.52 1.24 -4.87
C PHE A 141 -13.03 1.12 -4.76
N THR A 142 -13.57 0.01 -5.25
CA THR A 142 -14.98 -0.34 -4.98
C THR A 142 -15.17 -0.74 -3.52
N VAL A 143 -16.41 -0.67 -3.03
CA VAL A 143 -16.77 -1.15 -1.68
C VAL A 143 -16.31 -2.60 -1.45
N ASN A 144 -16.51 -3.48 -2.43
CA ASN A 144 -16.12 -4.89 -2.31
C ASN A 144 -14.59 -5.06 -2.24
N GLU A 145 -13.82 -4.27 -2.99
CA GLU A 145 -12.36 -4.26 -2.89
C GLU A 145 -11.88 -3.71 -1.54
N ARG A 146 -12.54 -2.68 -0.98
CA ARG A 146 -12.23 -2.21 0.38
C ARG A 146 -12.54 -3.29 1.42
N ASN A 147 -13.62 -4.05 1.24
CA ASN A 147 -14.05 -5.06 2.20
C ASN A 147 -13.07 -6.22 2.37
N ILE A 148 -12.21 -6.49 1.37
CA ILE A 148 -11.17 -7.52 1.46
C ILE A 148 -9.86 -7.01 2.04
N ILE A 149 -9.69 -5.70 2.22
CA ILE A 149 -8.53 -5.15 2.92
C ILE A 149 -8.70 -5.47 4.41
N LYS A 150 -7.70 -6.15 4.96
CA LYS A 150 -7.62 -6.51 6.38
C LYS A 150 -6.91 -5.38 7.12
N PRO A 151 -7.57 -4.68 8.06
CA PRO A 151 -6.89 -3.77 8.97
C PRO A 151 -5.80 -4.51 9.73
N ILE A 152 -4.63 -3.88 9.87
CA ILE A 152 -3.53 -4.44 10.63
C ILE A 152 -3.15 -3.51 11.78
N ILE A 153 -2.88 -4.10 12.95
CA ILE A 153 -2.31 -3.37 14.08
C ILE A 153 -0.81 -3.68 14.11
N HIS A 154 0.02 -2.65 13.96
CA HIS A 154 1.48 -2.80 13.91
C HIS A 154 2.22 -1.75 14.73
N LYS A 155 3.51 -2.03 15.00
CA LYS A 155 4.41 -1.06 15.63
C LYS A 155 4.70 0.09 14.64
N SER A 156 4.31 1.30 15.02
CA SER A 156 4.80 2.54 14.43
C SER A 156 5.95 3.06 15.29
N LEU A 157 7.15 3.12 14.71
CA LEU A 157 8.32 3.59 15.44
C LEU A 157 8.22 5.09 15.72
N LEU A 158 8.78 5.52 16.85
CA LEU A 158 8.71 6.89 17.34
C LEU A 158 10.10 7.54 17.36
N ASP A 159 10.09 8.82 17.02
CA ASP A 159 11.17 9.77 17.26
C ASP A 159 11.29 10.10 18.77
N ASN A 160 12.44 10.61 19.24
CA ASN A 160 12.60 10.98 20.64
C ASN A 160 11.62 12.08 21.09
N ILE A 161 11.24 13.01 20.20
CA ILE A 161 10.25 14.04 20.53
C ILE A 161 8.86 13.46 20.80
N ASP A 162 8.57 12.26 20.27
CA ASP A 162 7.29 11.57 20.43
C ASP A 162 7.35 10.42 21.44
N LYS A 163 8.48 10.21 22.12
CA LYS A 163 8.70 9.04 23.00
C LYS A 163 7.66 8.90 24.11
N ASP A 164 7.06 9.99 24.57
CA ASP A 164 6.07 9.96 25.66
C ASP A 164 4.70 9.41 25.17
N LYS A 165 4.54 9.21 23.86
CA LYS A 165 3.36 8.58 23.25
C LYS A 165 3.49 7.05 23.14
N LYS A 166 4.63 6.48 23.54
CA LYS A 166 4.97 5.08 23.30
C LYS A 166 4.08 4.10 24.06
N ASN A 167 3.78 2.97 23.44
CA ASN A 167 3.31 1.76 24.13
C ASN A 167 4.47 0.90 24.63
N GLY A 168 5.67 1.04 24.07
CA GLY A 168 6.84 0.28 24.50
C GLY A 168 8.14 0.76 23.89
N GLY A 169 9.23 0.08 24.24
CA GLY A 169 10.59 0.41 23.82
C GLY A 169 11.32 1.38 24.75
N GLU A 170 12.64 1.39 24.62
CA GLU A 170 13.56 2.05 25.56
C GLU A 170 14.47 3.07 24.90
N ARG A 171 14.66 3.00 23.59
CA ARG A 171 15.61 3.84 22.85
C ARG A 171 15.13 4.11 21.43
N MET A 172 15.87 4.94 20.70
CA MET A 172 15.61 5.18 19.27
C MET A 172 16.18 4.07 18.38
N LEU A 173 15.71 4.01 17.14
CA LEU A 173 16.27 3.15 16.10
C LEU A 173 17.72 3.56 15.78
N THR A 174 18.62 2.60 15.71
CA THR A 174 19.98 2.84 15.18
C THR A 174 19.91 2.92 13.66
N LEU A 175 20.39 4.04 13.12
CA LEU A 175 20.27 4.35 11.70
C LEU A 175 21.38 3.67 10.89
N TYR A 176 21.00 2.75 10.00
CA TYR A 176 21.90 2.09 9.06
C TYR A 176 21.47 2.35 7.61
N SER A 177 22.44 2.56 6.71
CA SER A 177 22.14 2.76 5.28
C SER A 177 21.94 1.45 4.51
N LYS A 178 22.38 0.31 5.05
CA LYS A 178 22.23 -1.01 4.40
C LYS A 178 20.98 -1.69 4.91
N ILE A 179 20.06 -2.08 4.02
CA ILE A 179 18.80 -2.77 4.39
C ILE A 179 19.06 -4.01 5.26
N GLY A 180 20.11 -4.79 4.99
CA GLY A 180 20.47 -5.95 5.82
C GLY A 180 20.83 -5.65 7.28
N SER A 181 20.99 -4.37 7.65
CA SER A 181 21.44 -3.94 8.98
C SER A 181 20.45 -3.01 9.69
N VAL A 182 19.34 -2.60 9.05
CA VAL A 182 18.41 -1.58 9.57
C VAL A 182 17.56 -2.02 10.77
N VAL A 183 17.61 -3.31 11.14
CA VAL A 183 16.78 -3.88 12.20
C VAL A 183 17.56 -4.26 13.47
N GLN A 184 18.83 -3.87 13.58
CA GLN A 184 19.74 -4.35 14.64
C GLN A 184 19.22 -4.15 16.06
N ASN A 185 18.57 -3.01 16.35
CA ASN A 185 18.02 -2.73 17.67
C ASN A 185 16.48 -2.62 17.68
N TYR A 186 15.81 -3.10 16.62
CA TYR A 186 14.39 -2.86 16.37
C TYR A 186 13.49 -3.23 17.55
N ASP A 187 13.79 -4.33 18.23
CA ASP A 187 12.93 -4.86 19.32
C ASP A 187 12.86 -3.93 20.54
N ASN A 188 13.85 -3.04 20.71
CA ASN A 188 13.94 -2.11 21.83
C ASN A 188 13.60 -0.67 21.45
N VAL A 189 13.16 -0.42 20.21
CA VAL A 189 12.87 0.95 19.73
C VAL A 189 11.56 1.46 20.31
N TYR A 190 11.47 2.76 20.62
CA TYR A 190 10.21 3.42 20.96
C TYR A 190 9.17 3.17 19.87
N TYR A 191 8.00 2.70 20.27
CA TYR A 191 6.90 2.49 19.35
C TYR A 191 5.56 2.78 20.00
N GLU A 192 4.58 3.12 19.17
CA GLU A 192 3.16 2.98 19.50
C GLU A 192 2.51 1.97 18.56
N MET A 193 1.34 1.47 18.94
CA MET A 193 0.51 0.62 18.10
C MET A 193 -0.41 1.52 17.27
N VAL A 194 -0.41 1.29 15.97
CA VAL A 194 -1.29 1.98 15.01
C VAL A 194 -2.05 0.92 14.24
N GLU A 195 -3.34 1.17 13.99
CA GLU A 195 -4.15 0.38 13.08
C GLU A 195 -4.21 1.08 11.72
N ASP A 196 -3.91 0.34 10.65
CA ASP A 196 -3.93 0.85 9.27
C ASP A 196 -4.58 -0.18 8.33
N ASN A 197 -5.35 0.32 7.37
CA ASN A 197 -5.82 -0.45 6.21
C ASN A 197 -4.73 -0.48 5.13
N VAL A 198 -4.15 0.69 4.84
CA VAL A 198 -3.07 0.87 3.87
C VAL A 198 -1.96 1.70 4.50
N PHE A 199 -0.72 1.30 4.27
CA PHE A 199 0.45 1.89 4.92
C PHE A 199 1.68 1.89 4.00
N LEU A 200 2.70 2.65 4.38
CA LEU A 200 4.04 2.52 3.80
C LEU A 200 4.83 1.53 4.62
N LEU A 201 5.65 0.66 4.02
CA LEU A 201 6.48 -0.29 4.78
C LEU A 201 7.39 0.43 5.78
N SER A 202 7.65 -0.22 6.91
CA SER A 202 8.71 0.14 7.85
C SER A 202 10.03 -0.44 7.36
N VAL A 203 11.13 0.01 7.95
CA VAL A 203 12.43 -0.64 7.72
C VAL A 203 12.42 -2.14 8.06
N LYS A 204 11.57 -2.58 9.01
CA LYS A 204 11.48 -4.00 9.38
C LYS A 204 10.78 -4.84 8.34
N GLU A 205 9.62 -4.43 7.83
CA GLU A 205 8.96 -5.21 6.77
C GLU A 205 9.74 -5.17 5.46
N LEU A 206 10.37 -4.03 5.15
CA LEU A 206 11.29 -3.96 4.01
C LEU A 206 12.42 -5.00 4.15
N HIS A 207 13.03 -5.08 5.33
CA HIS A 207 14.08 -6.05 5.60
C HIS A 207 13.57 -7.49 5.56
N ASP A 208 12.52 -7.80 6.32
CA ASP A 208 12.06 -9.16 6.58
C ASP A 208 11.32 -9.76 5.39
N TYR A 209 10.52 -8.96 4.68
CA TYR A 209 9.59 -9.47 3.66
C TYR A 209 9.99 -9.12 2.22
N VAL A 210 10.83 -8.10 2.02
CA VAL A 210 11.28 -7.72 0.68
C VAL A 210 12.74 -8.12 0.45
N TRP A 211 13.66 -7.66 1.30
CA TRP A 211 15.10 -7.87 1.12
C TRP A 211 15.54 -9.32 1.36
N LYS A 212 15.06 -9.96 2.43
CA LYS A 212 15.33 -11.39 2.68
C LYS A 212 14.76 -12.28 1.57
N ASN A 213 13.59 -11.91 1.01
CA ASN A 213 12.92 -12.64 -0.06
C ASN A 213 13.40 -12.31 -1.48
N ARG A 214 14.49 -11.55 -1.65
CA ARG A 214 15.02 -11.14 -2.97
C ARG A 214 15.35 -12.29 -3.95
N ARG A 215 15.53 -13.52 -3.46
CA ARG A 215 15.69 -14.70 -4.34
C ARG A 215 14.39 -15.04 -5.08
N ILE A 216 13.25 -14.83 -4.43
CA ILE A 216 11.91 -15.05 -4.95
C ILE A 216 11.41 -13.79 -5.66
N LEU A 217 11.57 -12.63 -5.01
CA LEU A 217 11.07 -11.36 -5.51
C LEU A 217 11.94 -10.76 -6.64
N GLY A 218 13.17 -11.23 -6.78
CA GLY A 218 14.16 -10.63 -7.69
C GLY A 218 15.13 -9.73 -6.93
N LYS A 219 16.39 -9.76 -7.37
CA LYS A 219 17.55 -9.24 -6.61
C LYS A 219 17.45 -7.76 -6.27
N GLU A 220 16.69 -6.96 -7.03
CA GLU A 220 16.58 -5.50 -6.89
C GLU A 220 15.14 -5.04 -6.66
N TYR A 221 14.20 -5.95 -6.33
CA TYR A 221 12.77 -5.59 -6.19
C TYR A 221 12.49 -4.56 -5.09
N TYR A 222 13.37 -4.47 -4.09
CA TYR A 222 13.30 -3.45 -3.04
C TYR A 222 13.64 -2.05 -3.56
N ILE A 223 14.19 -1.90 -4.78
CA ILE A 223 14.42 -0.59 -5.40
C ILE A 223 13.16 -0.20 -6.18
N GLY A 224 12.60 0.97 -5.87
CA GLY A 224 11.35 1.43 -6.46
C GLY A 224 11.52 1.89 -7.91
N LYS A 225 10.49 1.67 -8.73
CA LYS A 225 10.33 2.30 -10.05
C LYS A 225 8.94 2.92 -10.13
N PRO A 226 8.80 4.14 -10.67
CA PRO A 226 7.50 4.77 -10.82
C PRO A 226 6.69 4.13 -11.95
N THR A 227 5.37 4.21 -11.83
CA THR A 227 4.46 4.02 -12.97
C THR A 227 4.62 5.18 -13.96
N LYS A 228 4.11 5.01 -15.19
CA LYS A 228 4.13 6.11 -16.17
C LYS A 228 3.22 7.25 -15.68
N GLU A 229 2.15 6.89 -15.01
CA GLU A 229 1.13 7.78 -14.49
C GLU A 229 1.69 8.61 -13.33
N ALA A 230 2.48 8.02 -12.43
CA ALA A 230 3.20 8.76 -11.39
C ALA A 230 4.16 9.80 -11.98
N VAL A 231 4.84 9.46 -13.07
CA VAL A 231 5.74 10.39 -13.79
C VAL A 231 4.93 11.51 -14.45
N ASN A 232 3.86 11.17 -15.17
CA ASN A 232 3.05 12.12 -15.93
C ASN A 232 2.38 13.16 -15.02
N HIS A 233 1.85 12.70 -13.88
CA HIS A 233 1.18 13.57 -12.89
C HIS A 233 2.16 14.31 -11.98
N SER A 234 3.46 14.01 -12.03
CA SER A 234 4.43 14.74 -11.23
C SER A 234 4.62 16.17 -11.76
N PRO A 235 4.60 17.20 -10.88
CA PRO A 235 5.00 18.54 -11.25
C PRO A 235 6.51 18.65 -11.51
N ILE A 236 7.31 17.68 -11.06
CA ILE A 236 8.75 17.65 -11.32
C ILE A 236 9.02 17.07 -12.69
N LYS A 237 9.73 17.85 -13.51
CA LYS A 237 10.20 17.45 -14.84
C LYS A 237 11.71 17.18 -14.82
N ASP A 238 12.17 16.45 -13.80
CA ASP A 238 13.54 15.94 -13.74
C ASP A 238 13.72 14.87 -14.82
N ILE A 239 14.76 14.98 -15.65
CA ILE A 239 15.05 14.01 -16.71
C ILE A 239 15.25 12.58 -16.20
N LYS A 240 15.57 12.42 -14.90
CA LYS A 240 15.73 11.12 -14.25
C LYS A 240 14.42 10.55 -13.71
N LEU A 241 13.35 11.34 -13.63
CA LEU A 241 12.02 10.84 -13.27
C LEU A 241 11.36 10.23 -14.52
N ASP A 242 11.61 8.94 -14.73
CA ASP A 242 11.02 8.14 -15.82
C ASP A 242 10.68 6.74 -15.30
N ALA A 243 9.65 6.12 -15.84
CA ALA A 243 9.19 4.78 -15.46
C ALA A 243 10.24 3.66 -15.71
N LYS A 244 11.31 3.96 -16.47
CA LYS A 244 12.46 3.08 -16.73
C LYS A 244 13.49 3.13 -15.61
N TYR A 245 13.61 4.24 -14.89
CA TYR A 245 14.65 4.46 -13.89
C TYR A 245 14.17 4.17 -12.48
N ASN A 246 15.14 3.85 -11.62
CA ASN A 246 14.90 3.68 -10.20
C ASN A 246 14.60 5.03 -9.56
N TRP A 247 13.70 5.04 -8.58
CA TRP A 247 13.31 6.23 -7.87
C TRP A 247 13.17 5.97 -6.36
N SER A 248 13.38 7.01 -5.57
CA SER A 248 13.30 6.91 -4.12
C SER A 248 11.85 6.83 -3.64
N TYR A 249 11.60 6.13 -2.54
CA TYR A 249 10.26 6.04 -1.96
C TYR A 249 10.31 6.04 -0.43
N TRP A 250 9.22 6.55 0.17
CA TRP A 250 9.09 6.70 1.62
C TRP A 250 8.91 5.35 2.31
N LEU A 251 9.45 5.26 3.52
CA LEU A 251 9.07 4.28 4.55
C LEU A 251 8.33 5.02 5.66
N ARG A 252 7.56 4.30 6.48
CA ARG A 252 6.91 4.91 7.67
C ARG A 252 7.81 5.01 8.90
N THR A 253 9.12 4.93 8.72
CA THR A 253 10.08 4.90 9.83
C THR A 253 10.66 6.30 10.04
N PRO A 254 10.63 6.85 11.28
CA PRO A 254 11.27 8.13 11.58
C PRO A 254 12.80 8.02 11.60
N SER A 255 13.47 9.16 11.47
CA SER A 255 14.92 9.34 11.60
C SER A 255 15.18 10.55 12.50
N ASP A 256 15.97 10.39 13.57
CA ASP A 256 16.14 11.42 14.61
C ASP A 256 17.62 11.77 14.91
N ALA A 257 18.58 11.36 14.09
CA ALA A 257 19.99 11.65 14.39
C ALA A 257 20.91 11.76 13.15
N PRO A 258 21.64 12.88 12.95
CA PRO A 258 21.57 14.20 13.62
C PRO A 258 20.52 15.14 13.00
N THR A 259 19.56 14.59 12.26
CA THR A 259 18.77 15.33 11.27
C THR A 259 17.48 15.93 11.84
N GLY A 260 16.99 15.46 12.98
CA GLY A 260 15.85 16.01 13.72
C GLY A 260 14.48 15.45 13.32
N PRO A 261 13.39 15.88 13.99
CA PRO A 261 12.09 15.20 14.03
C PRO A 261 11.21 15.39 12.78
N SER A 262 11.83 15.83 11.69
CA SER A 262 11.22 16.01 10.37
C SER A 262 11.75 15.03 9.33
N PHE A 263 12.77 14.23 9.68
CA PHE A 263 13.38 13.32 8.74
C PHE A 263 12.70 11.97 8.76
N VAL A 264 12.33 11.50 7.57
CA VAL A 264 11.65 10.22 7.35
C VAL A 264 12.55 9.33 6.52
N ARG A 265 12.64 8.06 6.89
CA ARG A 265 13.46 7.07 6.19
C ARG A 265 12.90 6.78 4.81
N MET A 266 13.79 6.61 3.85
CA MET A 266 13.49 6.33 2.45
C MET A 266 14.40 5.24 1.89
N VAL A 267 13.92 4.50 0.91
CA VAL A 267 14.78 3.73 0.02
C VAL A 267 15.24 4.65 -1.11
N LYS A 268 16.55 4.71 -1.36
CA LYS A 268 17.15 5.48 -2.43
C LYS A 268 17.11 4.72 -3.76
N ASN A 269 17.31 5.43 -4.88
CA ASN A 269 17.39 4.83 -6.22
C ASN A 269 18.55 3.84 -6.43
N ASP A 270 19.56 3.83 -5.55
CA ASP A 270 20.64 2.83 -5.49
C ASP A 270 20.35 1.68 -4.51
N GLY A 271 19.20 1.73 -3.83
CA GLY A 271 18.76 0.69 -2.91
C GLY A 271 19.28 0.80 -1.47
N SER A 272 20.10 1.80 -1.16
CA SER A 272 20.43 2.15 0.22
C SER A 272 19.27 2.84 0.93
N ILE A 273 19.31 2.86 2.26
CA ILE A 273 18.40 3.66 3.09
C ILE A 273 19.05 5.00 3.40
N PHE A 274 18.29 6.06 3.22
CA PHE A 274 18.62 7.42 3.63
C PHE A 274 17.40 8.05 4.29
N ASP A 275 17.45 9.33 4.60
CA ASP A 275 16.33 10.09 5.12
C ASP A 275 16.24 11.47 4.47
N TYR A 276 15.05 12.04 4.53
CA TYR A 276 14.77 13.37 4.00
C TYR A 276 13.60 14.03 4.72
N PHE A 277 13.45 15.34 4.56
CA PHE A 277 12.35 16.13 5.13
C PHE A 277 10.97 15.58 4.75
N ALA A 278 10.08 15.47 5.72
CA ALA A 278 8.73 14.96 5.54
C ALA A 278 7.91 15.79 4.53
N SER A 279 8.12 17.11 4.47
CA SER A 279 7.43 18.02 3.53
C SER A 279 7.91 17.94 2.08
N PHE A 280 8.85 17.04 1.77
CA PHE A 280 9.43 16.93 0.44
C PHE A 280 8.54 16.19 -0.56
N GLY A 281 7.52 16.87 -1.07
CA GLY A 281 6.52 16.27 -1.97
C GLY A 281 6.98 15.96 -3.38
N GLY A 282 8.12 16.50 -3.76
CA GLY A 282 8.61 16.39 -5.13
C GLY A 282 9.25 15.04 -5.50
N ARG A 283 10.00 14.41 -4.59
CA ARG A 283 10.79 13.20 -4.94
C ARG A 283 10.42 11.98 -4.11
N GLY A 284 9.49 12.14 -3.18
CA GLY A 284 8.98 11.09 -2.33
C GLY A 284 8.03 10.12 -3.03
N GLY A 285 8.53 8.97 -3.47
CA GLY A 285 7.67 7.92 -4.03
C GLY A 285 6.73 7.31 -3.01
N ILE A 286 5.47 7.14 -3.41
CA ILE A 286 4.43 6.42 -2.65
C ILE A 286 4.32 5.00 -3.19
N ARG A 287 4.73 4.04 -2.36
CA ARG A 287 4.65 2.61 -2.64
C ARG A 287 3.84 1.96 -1.51
N PRO A 288 2.50 1.92 -1.60
CA PRO A 288 1.65 1.42 -0.53
C PRO A 288 1.78 -0.10 -0.36
N ALA A 289 1.45 -0.53 0.86
CA ALA A 289 1.27 -1.91 1.28
C ALA A 289 -0.06 -2.06 2.05
N LEU A 290 -0.63 -3.26 2.02
CA LEU A 290 -1.85 -3.62 2.73
C LEU A 290 -1.91 -5.14 2.94
N SER A 291 -2.71 -5.61 3.89
CA SER A 291 -3.01 -7.04 4.03
C SER A 291 -4.36 -7.35 3.41
N LEU A 292 -4.53 -8.51 2.78
CA LEU A 292 -5.85 -9.02 2.41
C LEU A 292 -6.39 -9.97 3.47
N ASN A 293 -7.71 -9.99 3.64
CA ASN A 293 -8.41 -11.10 4.25
C ASN A 293 -8.70 -12.12 3.14
N ILE A 294 -7.89 -13.18 3.06
CA ILE A 294 -7.95 -14.15 1.96
C ILE A 294 -9.29 -14.90 1.95
N SER A 295 -9.89 -15.12 3.12
CA SER A 295 -11.18 -15.80 3.24
C SER A 295 -12.36 -15.01 2.66
N SER A 296 -12.19 -13.68 2.52
CA SER A 296 -13.17 -12.77 1.92
C SER A 296 -12.84 -12.41 0.47
N ALA A 297 -11.71 -12.87 -0.07
CA ALA A 297 -11.28 -12.54 -1.42
C ALA A 297 -11.83 -13.53 -2.46
N ILE A 298 -12.47 -12.99 -3.50
CA ILE A 298 -12.79 -13.74 -4.72
C ILE A 298 -11.83 -13.33 -5.82
N PHE A 299 -11.15 -14.32 -6.39
CA PHE A 299 -10.28 -14.16 -7.55
C PHE A 299 -10.96 -14.71 -8.80
N GLN A 300 -11.12 -13.87 -9.80
CA GLN A 300 -11.92 -14.19 -10.99
C GLN A 300 -11.12 -14.87 -12.10
N SER A 301 -9.82 -14.59 -12.15
CA SER A 301 -8.93 -15.03 -13.21
C SER A 301 -7.47 -14.85 -12.78
N GLY A 302 -6.55 -15.29 -13.64
CA GLY A 302 -5.13 -15.10 -13.47
C GLY A 302 -4.41 -16.35 -12.95
N SER A 303 -3.11 -16.39 -13.19
CA SER A 303 -2.20 -17.45 -12.73
C SER A 303 -1.20 -16.97 -11.68
N GLY A 304 -1.28 -15.70 -11.28
CA GLY A 304 -0.40 -15.11 -10.27
C GLY A 304 0.95 -14.62 -10.80
N ILE A 305 1.22 -14.75 -12.11
CA ILE A 305 2.43 -14.19 -12.73
C ILE A 305 2.20 -12.72 -13.12
N LYS A 306 3.27 -11.95 -13.28
CA LYS A 306 3.18 -10.51 -13.57
C LYS A 306 2.34 -10.14 -14.80
N SER A 307 2.44 -10.95 -15.87
CA SER A 307 1.69 -10.73 -17.11
C SER A 307 0.25 -11.25 -17.06
N ASP A 308 -0.10 -12.02 -16.03
CA ASP A 308 -1.41 -12.64 -15.83
C ASP A 308 -1.70 -12.72 -14.31
N PRO A 309 -1.86 -11.55 -13.65
CA PRO A 309 -2.03 -11.47 -12.21
C PRO A 309 -3.40 -12.03 -11.80
N TYR A 310 -3.51 -12.51 -10.56
CA TYR A 310 -4.81 -12.81 -9.99
C TYR A 310 -5.67 -11.54 -9.91
N VAL A 311 -6.90 -11.57 -10.42
CA VAL A 311 -7.82 -10.41 -10.38
C VAL A 311 -8.77 -10.57 -9.21
N ALA A 312 -8.63 -9.71 -8.19
CA ALA A 312 -9.47 -9.74 -6.99
C ALA A 312 -10.61 -8.71 -7.08
N LYS A 313 -11.84 -9.06 -6.66
CA LYS A 313 -12.99 -8.14 -6.61
C LYS A 313 -13.72 -8.06 -5.26
N GLY A 314 -13.41 -8.97 -4.33
CA GLY A 314 -14.13 -9.11 -3.06
C GLY A 314 -15.56 -9.63 -3.19
N VAL A 315 -16.13 -10.10 -2.07
CA VAL A 315 -17.53 -10.55 -1.99
C VAL A 315 -18.43 -9.33 -1.75
N SER A 316 -19.61 -9.30 -2.36
CA SER A 316 -20.68 -8.39 -1.93
C SER A 316 -21.13 -8.78 -0.53
N GLY A 317 -20.64 -8.08 0.48
CA GLY A 317 -21.14 -8.14 1.84
C GLY A 317 -21.59 -6.74 2.25
N GLU A 318 -22.87 -6.60 2.63
CA GLU A 318 -23.30 -5.47 3.44
C GLU A 318 -22.47 -5.51 4.73
N LYS A 319 -21.48 -4.63 4.86
CA LYS A 319 -20.96 -4.28 6.18
C LYS A 319 -21.92 -3.24 6.73
N GLU A 320 -22.71 -3.62 7.72
CA GLU A 320 -23.32 -2.63 8.63
C GLU A 320 -22.15 -1.88 9.29
N TRP A 321 -22.09 -0.57 9.03
CA TRP A 321 -21.14 0.36 9.66
C TRP A 321 -21.70 0.85 10.98
#